data_AF-A0A5N7DQN3-F1
#
_entry.id   AF-A0A5N7DQN3-F1
#
_cell.length_a   1.000
_cell.length_b   1.000
_cell.length_c   1.000
_cell.angle_alpha   90.00
_cell.angle_beta   90.00
_cell.angle_gamma   90.00
#
_symmetry.space_group_name_H-M   'P 1'
#
loop_
_entity.id
_entity.type
_entity.pdbx_description
1 polymer ?
#
loop_
_entity_poly.entity_id
_entity_poly.type
_entity_poly.pdbx_seq_one_letter_code
_entity_poly.pdbx_strand_id
1 'polypeptide(L)'
;MKLSLAVSLTALVAAVVATYIEQDVPQCLVDCIYEVNITRGLDIPSFCDRPDFHVAVGLCMGGNDGKSGKCSEEDQKIVWDFRRSLCDP
;
A
#
# COMPACT_ATOMS: atom_id res chain seq x y z
N MET A 1 -40.93 -13.64 -10.37
CA MET A 1 -40.30 -13.17 -9.12
C MET A 1 -38.98 -12.51 -9.49
N LYS A 2 -38.75 -11.24 -9.14
CA LYS A 2 -37.47 -10.53 -9.37
C LYS A 2 -36.59 -10.74 -8.14
N LEU A 3 -35.53 -11.54 -8.29
CA LEU A 3 -34.51 -11.73 -7.25
C LEU A 3 -33.52 -10.56 -7.33
N SER A 4 -33.74 -9.53 -6.52
CA SER A 4 -32.72 -8.51 -6.27
C SER A 4 -31.70 -9.09 -5.29
N LEU A 5 -30.58 -9.58 -5.82
CA LEU A 5 -29.40 -9.93 -5.04
C LEU A 5 -28.79 -8.64 -4.48
N ALA A 6 -29.15 -8.32 -3.24
CA ALA A 6 -28.42 -7.35 -2.44
C ALA A 6 -27.07 -7.97 -2.07
N VAL A 7 -26.07 -7.77 -2.90
CA VAL A 7 -24.68 -8.10 -2.58
C VAL A 7 -24.24 -7.07 -1.53
N SER A 8 -24.20 -7.49 -0.27
CA SER A 8 -23.73 -6.69 0.85
C SER A 8 -22.25 -6.34 0.65
N LEU A 9 -21.95 -5.06 0.38
CA LEU A 9 -20.59 -4.55 0.19
C LEU A 9 -19.65 -4.82 1.39
N THR A 10 -20.19 -5.13 2.56
CA THR A 10 -19.42 -5.38 3.78
C THR A 10 -18.57 -6.65 3.75
N ALA A 11 -18.85 -7.60 2.86
CA ALA A 11 -18.04 -8.84 2.74
C ALA A 11 -16.79 -8.70 1.84
N LEU A 12 -16.72 -7.65 1.01
CA LEU A 12 -15.60 -7.46 0.07
C LEU A 12 -14.33 -6.97 0.77
N VAL A 13 -14.45 -6.26 1.89
CA VAL A 13 -13.28 -5.65 2.55
C VAL A 13 -12.36 -6.70 3.17
N ALA A 14 -12.90 -7.77 3.77
CA ALA A 14 -12.09 -8.83 4.38
C ALA A 14 -11.44 -9.75 3.33
N ALA A 15 -12.12 -9.99 2.19
CA ALA A 15 -11.57 -10.80 1.11
C ALA A 15 -10.43 -10.06 0.37
N VAL A 16 -10.57 -8.75 0.15
CA VAL A 16 -9.52 -7.89 -0.43
C VAL A 16 -8.28 -7.87 0.45
N VAL A 17 -8.39 -7.85 1.79
CA VAL A 17 -7.18 -7.88 2.62
C VAL A 17 -6.44 -9.22 2.49
N ALA A 18 -7.14 -10.35 2.34
CA ALA A 18 -6.50 -11.66 2.25
C ALA A 18 -5.89 -11.98 0.86
N THR A 19 -6.50 -11.54 -0.25
CA THR A 19 -5.95 -11.80 -1.60
C THR A 19 -4.83 -10.85 -2.01
N TYR A 20 -4.73 -9.66 -1.43
CA TYR A 20 -3.68 -8.69 -1.79
C TYR A 20 -2.35 -8.92 -1.07
N ILE A 21 -2.34 -9.69 0.02
CA ILE A 21 -1.13 -9.96 0.83
C ILE A 21 -0.18 -10.94 0.13
N GLU A 22 -0.66 -11.80 -0.78
CA GLU A 22 0.20 -12.85 -1.36
C GLU A 22 0.91 -12.49 -2.68
N GLN A 23 0.52 -11.45 -3.44
CA GLN A 23 1.09 -11.26 -4.80
C GLN A 23 1.57 -9.86 -5.23
N ASP A 24 1.29 -8.74 -4.56
CA ASP A 24 1.56 -7.40 -5.17
C ASP A 24 2.27 -6.35 -4.29
N VAL A 25 2.76 -6.72 -3.09
CA VAL A 25 3.54 -5.78 -2.27
C VAL A 25 5.04 -6.07 -2.44
N PRO A 26 5.82 -5.17 -3.07
CA PRO A 26 7.26 -5.35 -3.21
C PRO A 26 7.95 -5.49 -1.85
N GLN A 27 8.87 -6.44 -1.72
CA GLN A 27 9.63 -6.64 -0.49
C GLN A 27 10.40 -5.37 -0.07
N CYS A 28 10.85 -4.57 -1.04
CA CYS A 28 11.53 -3.30 -0.78
C CYS A 28 10.63 -2.29 -0.03
N LEU A 29 9.29 -2.34 -0.21
CA LEU A 29 8.35 -1.54 0.58
C LEU A 29 8.37 -2.00 2.03
N VAL A 30 8.27 -3.31 2.26
CA VAL A 30 8.26 -3.90 3.61
C VAL A 30 9.54 -3.50 4.36
N ASP A 31 10.69 -3.61 3.71
CA ASP A 31 11.98 -3.22 4.28
C ASP A 31 12.02 -1.72 4.61
N CYS A 32 11.48 -0.87 3.75
CA CYS A 32 11.40 0.57 3.99
C CYS A 32 10.46 0.94 5.14
N ILE A 33 9.32 0.26 5.27
CA ILE A 33 8.39 0.46 6.39
C ILE A 33 9.07 0.10 7.72
N TYR A 34 9.81 -1.01 7.75
CA TYR A 34 10.59 -1.40 8.93
C TYR A 34 11.71 -0.41 9.23
N GLU A 35 12.40 0.12 8.22
CA GLU A 35 13.51 1.05 8.41
C GLU A 35 13.06 2.41 8.96
N VAL A 36 11.97 2.98 8.42
CA VAL A 36 11.47 4.27 8.91
C VAL A 36 10.90 4.17 10.32
N ASN A 37 10.41 2.98 10.71
CA ASN A 37 9.95 2.66 12.06
C ASN A 37 8.91 3.64 12.64
N ILE A 38 8.10 4.25 11.75
CA ILE A 38 7.02 5.17 12.11
C ILE A 38 5.74 4.39 12.46
N THR A 39 5.56 3.20 11.88
CA THR A 39 4.43 2.29 12.07
C THR A 39 4.93 0.86 12.28
N ARG A 40 4.08 0.00 12.86
CA ARG A 40 4.36 -1.44 12.94
C ARG A 40 3.81 -2.13 11.69
N GLY A 41 4.64 -2.19 10.65
CA GLY A 41 4.25 -2.79 9.37
C GLY A 41 3.33 -1.89 8.54
N LEU A 42 2.71 -2.49 7.52
CA LEU A 42 1.78 -1.81 6.62
C LEU A 42 0.46 -1.51 7.34
N ASP A 43 0.38 -0.32 7.94
CA ASP A 43 -0.81 0.22 8.57
C ASP A 43 -1.57 1.10 7.58
N ILE A 44 -2.77 0.69 7.17
CA ILE A 44 -3.54 1.39 6.11
C ILE A 44 -3.82 2.86 6.46
N PRO A 45 -4.27 3.23 7.68
CA PRO A 45 -4.44 4.63 8.05
C PRO A 45 -3.15 5.44 7.88
N SER A 46 -2.01 4.91 8.31
CA SER A 46 -0.72 5.58 8.08
C SER A 46 -0.35 5.64 6.59
N PHE A 47 -0.64 4.59 5.84
CA PHE A 47 -0.39 4.51 4.41
C PHE A 47 -1.27 5.49 3.59
N CYS A 48 -2.42 5.89 4.11
CA CYS A 48 -3.33 6.84 3.45
C CYS A 48 -3.19 8.27 3.96
N ASP A 49 -3.09 8.45 5.28
CA ASP A 49 -3.39 9.73 5.93
C ASP A 49 -2.20 10.34 6.68
N ARG A 50 -1.02 9.68 6.70
CA ARG A 50 0.17 10.20 7.39
C ARG A 50 1.25 10.73 6.43
N PRO A 51 1.36 12.07 6.25
CA PRO A 51 2.33 12.66 5.33
C PRO A 51 3.78 12.37 5.70
N ASP A 52 4.09 12.31 7.00
CA ASP A 52 5.44 12.01 7.49
C ASP A 52 5.88 10.59 7.13
N PHE A 53 4.96 9.63 7.25
CA PHE A 53 5.16 8.26 6.79
C PHE A 53 5.36 8.20 5.27
N HIS A 54 4.53 8.89 4.46
CA HIS A 54 4.68 8.88 2.99
C HIS A 54 6.01 9.43 2.53
N VAL A 55 6.46 10.53 3.14
CA VAL A 55 7.75 11.14 2.80
C VAL A 55 8.89 10.20 3.18
N ALA A 56 8.88 9.65 4.40
CA ALA A 56 9.95 8.77 4.86
C ALA A 56 10.04 7.48 4.03
N VAL A 57 8.90 6.83 3.76
CA VAL A 57 8.86 5.62 2.93
C VAL A 57 9.22 5.95 1.48
N GLY A 58 8.70 7.06 0.93
CA GLY A 58 9.06 7.53 -0.41
C GLY A 58 10.56 7.78 -0.58
N LEU A 59 11.19 8.44 0.39
CA LEU A 59 12.64 8.66 0.41
C LEU A 59 13.43 7.37 0.55
N CYS A 60 12.96 6.40 1.35
CA CYS A 60 13.62 5.10 1.43
C CYS A 60 13.52 4.33 0.09
N MET A 61 12.35 4.35 -0.54
CA MET A 61 12.11 3.61 -1.78
C MET A 61 12.84 4.21 -2.97
N GLY A 62 12.76 5.53 -3.16
CA GLY A 62 13.31 6.22 -4.34
C GLY A 62 14.59 7.02 -4.07
N GLY A 63 14.95 7.32 -2.83
CA GLY A 63 15.99 8.30 -2.54
C GLY A 63 15.58 9.72 -2.93
N ASN A 64 16.50 10.68 -2.85
CA ASN A 64 16.21 12.08 -3.18
C ASN A 64 15.97 12.33 -4.68
N ASP A 65 16.43 11.41 -5.54
CA ASP A 65 16.36 11.49 -7.01
C ASP A 65 15.31 10.53 -7.62
N GLY A 66 14.62 9.75 -6.78
CA GLY A 66 13.67 8.71 -7.23
C GLY A 66 14.32 7.43 -7.76
N LYS A 67 15.65 7.32 -7.78
CA LYS A 67 16.40 6.20 -8.39
C LYS A 67 17.48 5.58 -7.49
N SER A 68 17.90 6.29 -6.45
CA SER A 68 18.98 5.87 -5.53
C SER A 68 18.49 5.11 -4.30
N GLY A 69 17.17 4.97 -4.14
CA GLY A 69 16.56 4.23 -3.04
C GLY A 69 16.56 2.72 -3.24
N LYS A 70 15.88 2.02 -2.33
CA LYS A 70 15.88 0.54 -2.28
C LYS A 70 14.95 -0.13 -3.28
N CYS A 71 13.99 0.60 -3.84
CA CYS A 71 13.01 0.07 -4.77
C CYS A 71 13.33 0.47 -6.20
N SER A 72 13.11 -0.45 -7.14
CA SER A 72 13.14 -0.11 -8.56
C SER A 72 12.03 0.90 -8.91
N GLU A 73 12.14 1.58 -10.04
CA GLU A 73 11.07 2.47 -10.53
C GLU A 73 9.75 1.72 -10.74
N GLU A 74 9.81 0.45 -11.16
CA GLU A 74 8.65 -0.41 -11.35
C GLU A 74 8.00 -0.75 -10.00
N ASP A 75 8.79 -1.15 -8.99
CA ASP A 75 8.29 -1.41 -7.64
C ASP A 75 7.66 -0.16 -7.03
N GLN A 76 8.31 1.00 -7.17
CA GLN A 76 7.77 2.27 -6.70
C GLN A 76 6.40 2.55 -7.33
N LYS A 77 6.26 2.31 -8.65
CA LYS A 77 4.98 2.46 -9.34
C LYS A 77 3.91 1.52 -8.79
N ILE A 78 4.24 0.25 -8.58
CA ILE A 78 3.33 -0.75 -7.99
C ILE A 78 2.85 -0.28 -6.61
N VAL A 79 3.77 0.17 -5.75
CA VAL A 79 3.45 0.68 -4.41
C VAL A 79 2.49 1.86 -4.46
N TRP A 80 2.73 2.84 -5.35
CA TRP A 80 1.90 4.04 -5.43
C TRP A 80 0.53 3.77 -6.06
N ASP A 81 0.44 2.84 -7.02
CA ASP A 81 -0.84 2.39 -7.56
C ASP A 81 -1.64 1.61 -6.51
N PHE A 82 -0.96 0.76 -5.72
CA PHE A 82 -1.56 0.08 -4.57
C PHE A 82 -2.05 1.06 -3.49
N ARG A 83 -1.27 2.11 -3.19
CA ARG A 83 -1.75 3.19 -2.30
C ARG A 83 -3.02 3.83 -2.83
N ARG A 84 -3.05 4.17 -4.12
CA ARG A 84 -4.21 4.84 -4.73
C ARG A 84 -5.46 3.95 -4.63
N SER A 85 -5.34 2.65 -4.93
CA SER A 85 -6.47 1.73 -4.85
C SER A 85 -6.98 1.51 -3.43
N LEU A 86 -6.11 1.60 -2.42
CA LEU A 86 -6.50 1.50 -1.01
C LEU A 86 -7.12 2.78 -0.45
N CYS A 87 -6.59 3.94 -0.81
CA CYS A 87 -6.89 5.20 -0.12
C CYS A 87 -7.95 6.05 -0.83
N ASP A 88 -8.12 5.90 -2.14
CA ASP A 88 -9.10 6.61 -2.98
C ASP A 88 -9.86 5.61 -3.89
N PRO A 89 -10.78 4.80 -3.35
CA PRO A 89 -11.51 3.77 -4.11
C PRO A 89 -12.55 4.32 -5.09
#